data_AF-A0A8J4GX26-F1
#
_entry.id   AF-A0A8J4GX26-F1
#
_cell.length_a   1.000
_cell.length_b   1.000
_cell.length_c   1.000
_cell.angle_alpha   90.00
_cell.angle_beta   90.00
_cell.angle_gamma   90.00
#
_symmetry.space_group_name_H-M   'P 1'
#
loop_
_entity.id
_entity.type
_entity.pdbx_description
1 polymer ?
#
loop_
_entity_poly.entity_id
_entity_poly.type
_entity_poly.pdbx_seq_one_letter_code
_entity_poly.pdbx_strand_id
1 'polypeptide(L)'
;MVHPSQEPAACPLGALSLYMGVCRTLDMPVRCYVFRPFTRVGRSYREAPLSTEALEHRLDMPLKAAGLYGGETVHSFRRGSLQRALRTGVSEADLMRLSHIRSIATLRRYVDPTRHQASGE
;
A
#
# COMPACT_ATOMS: atom_id res chain seq x y z
N MET A 1 4.96 -11.17 11.98
CA MET A 1 3.95 -12.05 11.35
C MET A 1 2.73 -11.18 11.07
N VAL A 2 2.28 -11.05 9.82
CA VAL A 2 1.05 -10.30 9.52
C VAL A 2 -0.11 -11.15 10.05
N HIS A 3 -0.76 -10.70 11.12
CA HIS A 3 -1.97 -11.39 11.56
C HIS A 3 -3.04 -11.20 10.48
N PRO A 4 -3.66 -12.27 9.97
CA PRO A 4 -4.79 -12.12 9.06
C PRO A 4 -5.85 -11.28 9.76
N SER A 5 -6.44 -10.34 9.03
CA SER A 5 -7.59 -9.59 9.52
C SER A 5 -8.64 -10.58 10.01
N GLN A 6 -9.17 -10.35 11.21
CA GLN A 6 -10.32 -11.11 11.74
C GLN A 6 -11.59 -10.86 10.89
N GLU A 7 -11.57 -9.82 10.05
CA GLU A 7 -12.59 -9.54 9.05
C GLU A 7 -12.14 -10.05 7.68
N PRO A 8 -12.74 -11.15 7.17
CA PRO A 8 -12.36 -11.74 5.87
C PRO A 8 -12.46 -10.75 4.71
N ALA A 9 -13.44 -9.83 4.75
CA ALA A 9 -13.64 -8.80 3.74
C ALA A 9 -12.51 -7.75 3.70
N ALA A 10 -11.82 -7.52 4.82
CA ALA A 10 -10.72 -6.58 4.92
C ALA A 10 -9.34 -7.25 4.75
N CYS A 11 -9.29 -8.56 4.47
CA CYS A 11 -8.04 -9.28 4.28
C CYS A 11 -7.45 -8.99 2.90
N PRO A 12 -6.32 -8.24 2.79
CA PRO A 12 -5.75 -7.90 1.49
C PRO A 12 -5.27 -9.13 0.72
N LEU A 13 -4.81 -10.17 1.42
CA LEU A 13 -4.42 -11.45 0.80
C LEU A 13 -5.63 -12.21 0.26
N GLY A 14 -6.75 -12.18 0.99
CA GLY A 14 -8.02 -12.76 0.53
C GLY A 14 -8.55 -12.06 -0.72
N ALA A 15 -8.56 -10.73 -0.71
CA ALA A 15 -8.97 -9.92 -1.86
C ALA A 15 -8.05 -10.14 -3.08
N LEU A 16 -6.73 -10.21 -2.88
CA LEU A 16 -5.79 -10.50 -3.96
C LEU A 16 -5.98 -11.93 -4.52
N SER A 17 -6.17 -12.92 -3.65
CA SER A 17 -6.43 -14.29 -4.07
C SER A 17 -7.70 -14.40 -4.92
N LEU A 18 -8.79 -13.75 -4.48
CA LEU A 18 -10.03 -13.66 -5.23
C LEU A 18 -9.83 -12.98 -6.59
N TYR A 19 -9.13 -11.84 -6.63
CA TYR A 19 -8.80 -11.14 -7.87
C TYR A 19 -8.06 -12.04 -8.87
N MET A 20 -7.02 -12.73 -8.41
CA MET A 20 -6.24 -13.67 -9.24
C MET A 20 -7.09 -14.84 -9.74
N GLY A 21 -8.02 -15.34 -8.92
CA GLY A 21 -8.99 -16.37 -9.28
C GLY A 21 -9.93 -15.91 -10.39
N VAL A 22 -10.56 -14.74 -10.23
CA VAL A 22 -11.47 -14.15 -11.23
C VAL A 22 -10.74 -13.91 -12.55
N CYS A 23 -9.54 -13.33 -12.53
CA CYS A 23 -8.74 -13.12 -13.73
C CYS A 23 -8.47 -14.41 -14.50
N ARG A 24 -8.24 -15.52 -13.79
CA ARG A 24 -8.04 -16.84 -14.42
C ARG A 24 -9.32 -17.38 -15.05
N THR A 25 -10.44 -17.29 -14.34
CA THR A 25 -11.75 -17.77 -14.84
C THR A 25 -12.21 -17.02 -16.08
N LEU A 26 -11.86 -15.74 -16.20
CA LEU A 26 -12.22 -14.90 -17.35
C LEU A 26 -11.21 -14.97 -18.51
N ASP A 27 -10.24 -15.88 -18.47
CA ASP A 27 -9.13 -15.96 -19.45
C ASP A 27 -8.38 -14.61 -19.62
N MET A 28 -8.23 -13.88 -18.51
CA MET A 28 -7.50 -12.61 -18.42
C MET A 28 -6.31 -12.74 -17.46
N PRO A 29 -5.36 -13.67 -17.71
CA PRO A 29 -4.32 -13.98 -16.75
C PRO A 29 -3.48 -12.74 -16.39
N VAL A 30 -3.22 -12.58 -15.10
CA VAL A 30 -2.23 -11.62 -14.60
C VAL A 30 -0.84 -12.16 -14.94
N ARG A 31 -0.09 -11.40 -15.75
CA ARG A 31 1.25 -11.78 -16.19
C ARG A 31 2.28 -10.95 -15.44
N CYS A 32 2.64 -9.79 -15.98
CA CYS A 32 3.72 -8.97 -15.46
C CYS A 32 3.25 -7.99 -14.38
N TYR A 33 2.01 -7.51 -14.48
CA TYR A 33 1.48 -6.47 -13.61
C TYR A 33 0.18 -6.90 -12.94
N VAL A 34 0.19 -6.97 -11.61
CA VAL A 34 -1.01 -7.24 -10.80
C VAL A 34 -2.00 -6.08 -10.89
N PHE A 35 -1.51 -4.84 -10.76
CA PHE A 35 -2.32 -3.64 -10.89
C PHE A 35 -2.05 -2.97 -12.24
N ARG A 36 -3.10 -2.85 -13.05
CA ARG A 36 -3.03 -2.37 -14.43
C ARG A 36 -4.01 -1.22 -14.67
N PRO A 37 -3.67 -0.24 -15.52
CA PRO A 37 -4.61 0.78 -15.93
C PRO A 37 -5.70 0.16 -16.81
N PHE A 38 -6.94 0.55 -16.53
CA PHE A 38 -8.11 0.17 -17.32
C PHE A 38 -8.19 1.04 -18.58
N THR A 39 -8.44 0.42 -19.73
CA THR A 39 -8.65 1.13 -20.99
C THR A 39 -10.13 1.21 -21.29
N ARG A 40 -10.61 2.44 -21.51
CA ARG A 40 -12.01 2.66 -21.91
C ARG A 40 -12.30 2.04 -23.29
N VAL A 41 -11.30 2.05 -24.16
CA VAL A 41 -11.33 1.35 -25.46
C VAL A 41 -11.24 -0.15 -25.19
N GLY A 42 -12.25 -0.90 -25.65
CA GLY A 42 -12.31 -2.37 -25.53
C GLY A 42 -12.61 -2.93 -24.14
N ARG A 43 -12.87 -2.07 -23.12
CA ARG A 43 -13.13 -2.48 -21.73
C ARG A 43 -12.09 -3.48 -21.18
N SER A 44 -10.82 -3.26 -21.50
CA SER A 44 -9.74 -4.18 -21.15
C SER A 44 -8.72 -3.51 -20.21
N TYR A 45 -7.69 -4.26 -19.82
CA TYR A 45 -6.55 -3.73 -19.07
C TYR A 45 -5.33 -3.67 -19.97
N ARG A 46 -4.58 -2.57 -19.91
CA ARG A 46 -3.29 -2.47 -20.59
C ARG A 46 -2.24 -3.25 -19.80
N GLU A 47 -1.38 -4.00 -20.49
CA GLU A 47 -0.25 -4.69 -19.87
C GLU A 47 0.88 -3.69 -19.57
N ALA A 48 0.64 -2.85 -18.57
CA ALA A 48 1.54 -1.82 -18.07
C ALA A 48 1.30 -1.64 -16.57
N PRO A 49 2.28 -1.14 -15.80
CA PRO A 49 2.07 -0.85 -14.40
C PRO A 49 1.04 0.27 -14.25
N LEU A 50 0.22 0.19 -13.21
CA LEU A 50 -0.55 1.35 -12.74
C LEU A 50 0.42 2.47 -12.33
N SER A 51 0.16 3.71 -12.74
CA SER A 51 1.01 4.85 -12.35
C SER A 51 0.83 5.16 -10.86
N THR A 52 1.87 5.76 -10.25
CA THR A 52 1.82 6.22 -8.86
C THR A 52 0.67 7.21 -8.65
N GLU A 53 0.50 8.17 -9.56
CA GLU A 53 -0.59 9.15 -9.51
C GLU A 53 -1.98 8.48 -9.54
N ALA A 54 -2.18 7.47 -10.40
CA ALA A 54 -3.43 6.73 -10.46
C ALA A 54 -3.67 5.90 -9.18
N LEU A 55 -2.60 5.44 -8.53
CA LEU A 55 -2.69 4.76 -7.23
C LEU A 55 -3.03 5.74 -6.11
N GLU A 56 -2.40 6.92 -6.09
CA GLU A 56 -2.69 7.99 -5.13
C GLU A 56 -4.15 8.44 -5.23
N HIS A 57 -4.64 8.74 -6.43
CA HIS A 57 -6.06 9.07 -6.62
C HIS A 57 -7.02 7.98 -6.13
N ARG A 58 -6.66 6.70 -6.28
CA ARG A 58 -7.46 5.59 -5.75
C ARG A 58 -7.44 5.48 -4.23
N LEU A 59 -6.40 5.99 -3.57
CA LEU A 59 -6.31 6.06 -2.10
C LEU A 59 -7.02 7.29 -1.56
N ASP A 60 -6.89 8.44 -2.23
CA ASP A 60 -7.53 9.69 -1.83
C ASP A 60 -9.04 9.57 -1.74
N MET A 61 -9.68 8.95 -2.73
CA MET A 61 -11.15 8.87 -2.77
C MET A 61 -11.76 8.20 -1.53
N PRO A 62 -11.36 6.98 -1.12
CA PRO A 62 -11.91 6.36 0.08
C PRO A 62 -11.52 7.11 1.35
N LEU A 63 -10.31 7.70 1.43
CA LEU A 63 -9.92 8.52 2.58
C LEU A 63 -10.78 9.78 2.71
N LYS A 64 -11.06 10.47 1.60
CA LYS A 64 -11.94 11.63 1.54
C LYS A 64 -13.37 11.25 1.92
N ALA A 65 -13.87 10.15 1.35
CA ALA A 65 -15.22 9.64 1.66
C ALA A 65 -15.38 9.27 3.15
N ALA A 66 -14.31 8.79 3.79
CA ALA A 66 -14.29 8.49 5.22
C ALA A 66 -14.01 9.70 6.13
N GLY A 67 -13.76 10.89 5.58
CA GLY A 67 -13.35 12.06 6.35
C GLY A 67 -11.95 11.94 7.01
N LEU A 68 -11.11 11.04 6.48
CA LEU A 68 -9.78 10.72 6.99
C LEU A 68 -8.65 11.32 6.15
N TYR A 69 -8.98 12.10 5.10
CA TYR A 69 -7.98 12.67 4.21
C TYR A 69 -7.41 13.99 4.76
N GLY A 70 -6.15 13.97 5.18
CA GLY A 70 -5.33 15.12 5.59
C GLY A 70 -4.15 15.40 4.65
N GLY A 71 -4.10 14.76 3.47
CA GLY A 71 -2.96 14.85 2.54
C GLY A 71 -2.06 13.61 2.57
N GLU A 72 -2.62 12.45 2.94
CA GLU A 72 -1.92 11.18 2.95
C GLU A 72 -1.48 10.77 1.55
N THR A 73 -0.32 10.14 1.46
CA THR A 73 0.25 9.59 0.22
C THR A 73 0.57 8.11 0.41
N VAL A 74 0.98 7.42 -0.66
CA VAL A 74 1.49 6.03 -0.56
C VAL A 74 2.64 5.94 0.45
N HIS A 75 3.47 6.99 0.55
CA HIS A 75 4.55 7.05 1.54
C HIS A 75 4.05 7.15 2.98
N SER A 76 2.88 7.75 3.23
CA SER A 76 2.24 7.81 4.55
C SER A 76 1.90 6.40 5.07
N PHE A 77 1.38 5.52 4.20
CA PHE A 77 1.10 4.12 4.57
C PHE A 77 2.37 3.34 4.91
N ARG A 78 3.43 3.51 4.11
CA ARG A 78 4.74 2.90 4.40
C ARG A 78 5.26 3.37 5.76
N ARG A 79 5.18 4.68 6.03
CA ARG A 79 5.59 5.28 7.31
C ARG A 79 4.80 4.72 8.49
N GLY A 80 3.47 4.78 8.42
CA GLY A 80 2.59 4.31 9.50
C GLY A 80 2.77 2.81 9.79
N SER A 81 3.02 2.00 8.76
CA SER A 81 3.29 0.57 8.93
C SER A 81 4.58 0.31 9.70
N LEU A 82 5.65 1.06 9.42
CA LEU A 82 6.93 0.94 10.13
C LEU A 82 6.83 1.46 11.56
N GLN A 83 6.18 2.59 11.77
CA GLN A 83 5.92 3.14 13.10
C GLN A 83 5.10 2.18 13.96
N ARG A 84 4.05 1.57 13.40
CA ARG A 84 3.24 0.55 14.08
C ARG A 84 4.09 -0.68 14.43
N ALA A 85 4.87 -1.20 13.48
CA ALA A 85 5.70 -2.38 13.70
C ALA A 85 6.74 -2.14 14.81
N LEU A 86 7.39 -0.97 14.82
CA LEU A 86 8.30 -0.57 15.89
C LEU A 86 7.58 -0.51 17.25
N ARG A 87 6.39 0.12 17.30
CA ARG A 87 5.56 0.18 18.52
C ARG A 87 5.14 -1.20 19.04
N THR A 88 4.99 -2.19 18.15
CA THR A 88 4.67 -3.58 18.52
C THR A 88 5.92 -4.40 18.88
N GLY A 89 7.09 -3.77 19.01
CA GLY A 89 8.32 -4.42 19.48
C GLY A 89 9.19 -5.04 18.39
N VAL A 90 8.94 -4.79 17.11
CA VAL A 90 9.81 -5.26 16.03
C VAL A 90 11.13 -4.48 16.07
N SER A 91 12.26 -5.18 16.09
CA SER A 91 13.59 -4.56 16.16
C SER A 91 13.92 -3.72 14.93
N GLU A 92 14.78 -2.70 15.06
CA GLU A 92 15.23 -1.88 13.92
C GLU A 92 15.86 -2.76 12.81
N ALA A 93 16.63 -3.79 13.19
CA ALA A 93 17.26 -4.72 12.26
C ALA A 93 16.21 -5.52 11.45
N ASP A 94 15.14 -5.98 12.10
CA ASP A 94 14.04 -6.68 11.43
C ASP A 94 13.24 -5.74 10.54
N LEU A 95 13.00 -4.49 10.98
CA LEU A 95 12.34 -3.47 10.18
C LEU A 95 13.13 -3.14 8.92
N MET A 96 14.45 -2.96 9.01
CA MET A 96 15.31 -2.74 7.85
C MET A 96 15.20 -3.88 6.84
N ARG A 97 15.20 -5.13 7.31
CA ARG A 97 15.05 -6.32 6.46
C ARG A 97 13.69 -6.38 5.77
N LEU A 98 12.60 -6.23 6.54
CA LEU A 98 11.23 -6.30 6.03
C LEU A 98 10.86 -5.15 5.09
N SER A 99 11.43 -3.97 5.32
CA SER A 99 11.13 -2.76 4.55
C SER A 99 12.08 -2.50 3.39
N HIS A 100 13.11 -3.35 3.23
CA HIS A 100 14.23 -3.18 2.31
C HIS A 100 14.96 -1.83 2.46
N ILE A 101 14.97 -1.24 3.67
CA ILE A 101 15.71 -0.02 3.97
C ILE A 101 17.13 -0.40 4.39
N ARG A 102 18.13 0.06 3.62
CA ARG A 102 19.55 -0.28 3.84
C ARG A 102 20.26 0.64 4.85
N SER A 103 19.71 1.81 5.13
CA SER A 103 20.32 2.80 6.01
C SER A 103 19.49 2.99 7.27
N ILE A 104 20.14 2.89 8.43
CA ILE A 104 19.51 3.15 9.72
C ILE A 104 19.02 4.60 9.83
N ALA A 105 19.74 5.55 9.23
CA ALA A 105 19.32 6.95 9.19
C ALA A 105 18.02 7.12 8.38
N THR A 106 17.87 6.40 7.28
CA THR A 106 16.62 6.38 6.50
C THR A 106 15.49 5.74 7.29
N LEU A 107 15.74 4.64 8.00
CA LEU A 107 14.71 4.01 8.85
C LEU A 107 14.24 4.97 9.94
N ARG A 108 15.17 5.60 10.67
CA ARG A 108 14.86 6.59 11.72
C ARG A 108 13.98 7.72 11.22
N ARG A 109 14.24 8.23 10.00
CA ARG A 109 13.40 9.22 9.32
C ARG A 109 11.97 8.76 9.00
N TYR A 110 11.72 7.46 8.87
CA TYR A 110 10.39 6.88 8.68
C TYR A 110 9.71 6.61 10.03
N VAL A 111 10.44 6.21 11.06
CA VAL A 111 9.83 5.90 12.36
C VAL A 111 9.67 7.11 13.27
N ASP A 112 10.28 8.24 12.92
CA ASP A 112 10.10 9.53 13.60
C ASP A 112 8.61 9.95 13.62
N PRO A 113 7.99 10.03 14.80
CA PRO A 113 6.58 10.38 14.92
C PRO A 113 6.32 11.87 14.74
N THR A 114 7.29 12.77 14.93
CA THR A 114 7.03 14.23 14.92
C THR A 114 7.35 14.88 13.58
N ARG A 115 8.02 14.18 12.67
CA ARG A 115 8.45 14.73 11.37
C ARG A 115 7.32 15.36 10.54
N HIS A 116 6.10 14.87 10.65
CA HIS A 116 4.95 15.40 9.92
C HIS A 116 4.39 16.70 10.54
N GLN A 117 4.79 17.03 11.76
CA GLN A 117 4.40 18.25 12.48
C GLN A 117 5.33 19.43 12.15
N ALA A 118 6.54 19.16 11.67
CA ALA A 118 7.57 20.17 11.36
C ALA A 118 7.39 20.87 9.99
N SER A 119 6.23 20.77 9.35
CA SER A 119 5.94 21.38 8.03
C SER A 119 4.88 22.48 8.11
N GLY A 120 4.67 23.07 9.28
CA GLY A 120 3.64 24.07 9.55
C GLY A 120 4.13 25.26 10.40
N GLU A 121 5.31 25.78 10.10
CA GLU A 121 5.77 27.12 10.54
C GLU A 121 6.16 27.97 9.34
#